data_AF-A0A3D5UAD6-F1
#
_entry.id   AF-A0A3D5UAD6-F1
#
_cell.length_a   1.000
_cell.length_b   1.000
_cell.length_c   1.000
_cell.angle_alpha   90.00
_cell.angle_beta   90.00
_cell.angle_gamma   90.00
#
_symmetry.space_group_name_H-M   'P 1'
#
loop_
_entity.id
_entity.type
_entity.pdbx_description
1 polymer ?
#
loop_
_entity_poly.entity_id
_entity_poly.type
_entity_poly.pdbx_seq_one_letter_code
_entity_poly.pdbx_strand_id
1 'polypeptide(L)'
;MDKRTITALLMMLVLYLLFDHFVWKPQRDNARQAIQSEEVVPESPISNAPDSLSAAALPTVNADSLFSSSTEAQFITLENENIIVKFNSRGAVINSIELKHFDFGPESKVDLIPEQAQILNT
;
A
#
# COMPACT_ATOMS: atom_id res chain seq x y z
N MET A 1 -22.10 -49.26 4.32
CA MET A 1 -22.54 -47.91 4.75
C MET A 1 -23.88 -47.64 4.11
N ASP A 2 -24.86 -47.20 4.90
CA ASP A 2 -26.19 -46.92 4.37
C ASP A 2 -26.16 -45.72 3.44
N LYS A 3 -26.99 -45.75 2.40
CA LYS A 3 -27.15 -44.65 1.42
C LYS A 3 -27.45 -43.31 2.07
N ARG A 4 -28.07 -43.32 3.25
CA ARG A 4 -28.37 -42.14 4.07
C ARG A 4 -27.11 -41.56 4.72
N THR A 5 -26.19 -42.42 5.14
CA THR A 5 -24.90 -42.03 5.71
C THR A 5 -24.01 -41.40 4.63
N ILE A 6 -24.01 -41.96 3.41
CA ILE A 6 -23.24 -41.40 2.28
C ILE A 6 -23.77 -40.01 1.89
N THR A 7 -25.10 -39.83 1.86
CA THR A 7 -25.70 -38.53 1.51
C THR A 7 -25.48 -37.48 2.59
N ALA A 8 -25.48 -37.87 3.86
CA ALA A 8 -25.18 -36.96 4.97
C ALA A 8 -23.72 -36.50 4.94
N LEU A 9 -22.79 -37.40 4.66
CA LEU A 9 -21.37 -37.07 4.51
C LEU A 9 -21.14 -36.13 3.32
N LEU A 10 -21.81 -36.40 2.19
CA LEU A 10 -21.73 -35.53 1.01
C LEU A 10 -22.30 -34.13 1.29
N MET A 11 -23.45 -34.04 1.97
CA MET A 11 -23.99 -32.74 2.39
C MET A 11 -23.04 -32.01 3.34
N MET A 12 -22.48 -32.69 4.33
CA MET A 12 -21.51 -32.08 5.25
C MET A 12 -20.28 -31.53 4.50
N LEU A 13 -19.77 -32.29 3.53
CA LEU A 13 -18.64 -31.86 2.69
C LEU A 13 -18.98 -30.60 1.88
N VAL A 14 -20.16 -30.57 1.25
CA VAL A 14 -20.61 -29.41 0.46
C VAL A 14 -20.76 -28.18 1.35
N LEU A 15 -21.37 -28.31 2.53
CA LEU A 15 -21.44 -27.21 3.49
C LEU A 15 -20.04 -26.74 3.90
N TYR A 16 -19.13 -27.66 4.22
CA TYR A 16 -17.75 -27.32 4.58
C TYR A 16 -17.05 -26.52 3.47
N LEU A 17 -17.17 -26.94 2.21
CA LEU A 17 -16.55 -26.23 1.08
C LEU A 17 -17.15 -24.84 0.85
N LEU A 18 -18.46 -24.68 1.04
CA LEU A 18 -19.12 -23.37 0.95
C LEU A 18 -18.61 -22.42 2.03
N PHE A 19 -18.51 -22.89 3.28
CA PHE A 19 -17.94 -22.10 4.37
C PHE A 19 -16.45 -21.80 4.15
N ASP A 20 -15.67 -22.79 3.72
CA ASP A 20 -14.23 -22.62 3.45
C ASP A 20 -13.95 -21.60 2.33
N HIS A 21 -14.73 -21.64 1.25
CA HIS A 21 -14.56 -20.71 0.14
C HIS A 21 -15.11 -19.30 0.44
N PHE A 22 -16.21 -19.18 1.18
CA PHE A 22 -16.88 -17.89 1.41
C PHE A 22 -16.33 -17.14 2.63
N VAL A 23 -15.92 -17.84 3.69
CA VAL A 23 -15.45 -17.22 4.94
C VAL A 23 -13.92 -17.02 4.95
N TRP A 24 -13.14 -17.94 4.37
CA TRP A 24 -11.67 -17.95 4.51
C TRP A 24 -10.85 -17.43 3.32
N LYS A 25 -11.51 -16.87 2.29
CA LYS A 25 -10.84 -16.33 1.08
C LYS A 25 -9.65 -15.37 1.35
N PRO A 26 -9.77 -14.32 2.20
CA PRO A 26 -8.70 -13.33 2.35
C PRO A 26 -7.46 -13.87 3.07
N GLN A 27 -7.56 -14.95 3.84
CA GLN A 27 -6.45 -15.43 4.67
C GLN A 27 -5.44 -16.28 3.88
N ARG A 28 -5.88 -16.96 2.81
CA ARG A 28 -5.02 -17.79 1.95
C ARG A 28 -4.16 -16.97 0.99
N ASP A 29 -4.68 -15.85 0.49
CA ASP A 29 -3.95 -14.98 -0.42
C ASP A 29 -2.78 -14.29 0.28
N ASN A 30 -2.99 -13.82 1.51
CA ASN A 30 -1.95 -13.24 2.35
C ASN A 30 -0.85 -14.26 2.72
N ALA A 31 -1.22 -15.50 3.06
CA ALA A 31 -0.25 -16.55 3.38
C ALA A 31 0.61 -16.96 2.17
N ARG A 32 0.05 -16.93 0.95
CA ARG A 32 0.79 -17.23 -0.28
C ARG A 32 1.74 -16.09 -0.68
N GLN A 33 1.36 -14.85 -0.43
CA GLN A 33 2.21 -13.68 -0.71
C GLN A 33 3.41 -13.58 0.24
N ALA A 34 3.25 -13.99 1.50
CA ALA A 34 4.33 -14.01 2.47
C ALA A 34 5.46 -15.00 2.09
N ILE A 35 5.11 -16.17 1.56
CA ILE A 35 6.09 -17.20 1.16
C ILE A 35 6.84 -16.79 -0.13
N GLN A 36 6.22 -15.98 -0.99
CA GLN A 36 6.84 -15.53 -2.24
C GLN A 36 7.78 -14.32 -2.08
N SER A 37 7.74 -13.65 -0.92
CA SER A 37 8.55 -12.46 -0.63
C SER A 37 9.93 -12.76 -0.02
N GLU A 38 10.24 -14.03 0.27
CA GLU A 38 11.49 -14.45 0.93
C GLU A 38 12.62 -14.81 -0.06
N GLU A 39 12.38 -14.72 -1.37
CA GLU A 39 13.39 -15.00 -2.40
C GLU A 39 13.82 -13.74 -3.16
N VAL A 40 14.58 -12.84 -2.50
CA VAL A 40 15.35 -11.78 -3.18
C VAL A 40 16.71 -11.54 -2.50
N VAL A 41 17.73 -12.20 -3.08
CA VAL A 41 19.09 -11.72 -3.41
C VAL A 41 20.11 -11.47 -2.26
N PRO A 42 21.29 -12.12 -2.29
CA PRO A 42 22.36 -11.91 -1.31
C PRO A 42 23.11 -10.57 -1.53
N GLU A 43 23.41 -9.90 -0.41
CA GLU A 43 24.24 -8.69 -0.34
C GLU A 43 25.66 -8.95 -0.85
N SER A 44 26.13 -8.09 -1.77
CA SER A 44 27.52 -8.09 -2.25
C SER A 44 28.41 -7.22 -1.33
N PRO A 45 29.63 -7.66 -1.00
CA PRO A 45 30.49 -6.93 -0.07
C PRO A 45 31.19 -5.74 -0.75
N ILE A 46 31.11 -4.59 -0.08
CA ILE A 46 31.84 -3.36 -0.38
C ILE A 46 33.34 -3.55 -0.07
N SER A 47 34.19 -3.20 -1.05
CA SER A 47 35.65 -3.25 -0.96
C SER A 47 36.20 -2.06 -0.16
N ASN A 48 36.98 -2.34 0.87
CA ASN A 48 37.56 -1.34 1.79
C ASN A 48 38.99 -0.93 1.39
N ALA A 49 39.16 0.40 1.27
CA ALA A 49 40.33 1.24 1.63
C ALA A 49 41.55 1.36 0.66
N PRO A 50 42.43 2.39 0.79
CA PRO A 50 42.38 3.59 1.66
C PRO A 50 42.64 4.96 0.97
N ASP A 51 42.42 6.01 1.77
CA ASP A 51 42.67 7.44 1.60
C ASP A 51 43.96 7.86 0.87
N SER A 52 43.80 8.84 -0.04
CA SER A 52 44.81 9.88 -0.24
C SER A 52 44.14 11.25 -0.19
N LEU A 53 44.37 11.96 0.92
CA LEU A 53 44.01 13.35 1.14
C LEU A 53 44.75 14.23 0.13
N SER A 54 44.09 14.60 -0.96
CA SER A 54 44.50 15.74 -1.77
C SER A 54 43.47 16.83 -1.58
N ALA A 55 43.94 17.96 -1.04
CA ALA A 55 43.18 19.17 -0.82
C ALA A 55 42.70 19.75 -2.16
N ALA A 56 41.62 19.19 -2.68
CA ALA A 56 40.83 19.77 -3.75
C ALA A 56 39.65 20.48 -3.10
N ALA A 57 39.49 21.75 -3.48
CA ALA A 57 38.43 22.68 -3.12
C ALA A 57 37.17 21.99 -2.61
N LEU A 58 36.79 22.29 -1.37
CA LEU A 58 35.47 21.95 -0.84
C LEU A 58 34.44 22.41 -1.88
N PRO A 59 33.67 21.51 -2.50
CA PRO A 59 32.52 21.96 -3.24
C PRO A 59 31.65 22.67 -2.21
N THR A 60 31.31 23.94 -2.46
CA THR A 60 30.12 24.51 -1.85
C THR A 60 29.00 23.60 -2.29
N VAL A 61 28.62 22.66 -1.42
CA VAL A 61 27.49 21.78 -1.63
C VAL A 61 26.29 22.71 -1.54
N ASN A 62 25.89 23.23 -2.69
CA ASN A 62 24.54 23.72 -2.87
C ASN A 62 23.63 22.56 -2.48
N ALA A 63 23.06 22.64 -1.27
CA ALA A 63 22.00 21.75 -0.80
C ALA A 63 20.77 21.79 -1.74
N ASP A 64 20.78 22.71 -2.71
CA ASP A 64 19.74 23.01 -3.68
C ASP A 64 19.72 22.08 -4.93
N SER A 65 20.61 21.09 -5.01
CA SER A 65 20.55 20.06 -6.08
C SER A 65 19.92 18.73 -5.63
N LEU A 66 19.42 18.62 -4.40
CA LEU A 66 18.66 17.43 -3.96
C LEU A 66 17.21 17.42 -4.48
N PHE A 67 16.74 18.54 -5.03
CA PHE A 67 15.38 18.67 -5.58
C PHE A 67 15.33 18.58 -7.11
N SER A 68 16.45 18.30 -7.78
CA SER A 68 16.51 18.22 -9.23
C SER A 68 16.24 16.81 -9.74
N SER A 69 15.00 16.36 -9.58
CA SER A 69 14.37 15.49 -10.57
C SER A 69 12.93 15.95 -10.74
N SER A 70 12.69 16.66 -11.83
CA SER A 70 11.35 17.03 -12.31
C SER A 70 10.65 15.77 -12.84
N THR A 71 10.37 14.81 -11.96
CA THR A 71 9.40 13.78 -12.26
C THR A 71 8.03 14.43 -12.12
N GLU A 72 7.23 14.36 -13.19
CA GLU A 72 5.86 14.88 -13.17
C GLU A 72 5.10 14.25 -12.00
N ALA A 73 4.50 15.11 -11.18
CA ALA A 73 3.66 14.69 -10.08
C ALA A 73 2.47 13.90 -10.64
N GLN A 74 2.33 12.64 -10.22
CA GLN A 74 1.21 11.79 -10.57
C GLN A 74 0.32 11.63 -9.34
N PHE A 75 -0.99 11.71 -9.55
CA PHE A 75 -1.96 11.41 -8.50
C PHE A 75 -2.29 9.93 -8.54
N ILE A 76 -1.98 9.23 -7.45
CA ILE A 76 -2.26 7.81 -7.28
C ILE A 76 -3.47 7.68 -6.38
N THR A 77 -4.44 6.85 -6.78
CA THR A 77 -5.64 6.55 -6.00
C THR A 77 -5.53 5.15 -5.41
N LEU A 78 -5.62 5.05 -4.09
CA LEU A 78 -5.73 3.79 -3.36
C LEU A 78 -7.15 3.66 -2.80
N GLU A 79 -7.73 2.49 -2.95
CA GLU A 79 -9.12 2.24 -2.57
C GLU A 79 -9.21 0.94 -1.77
N ASN A 80 -9.95 0.97 -0.66
CA ASN A 80 -10.37 -0.22 0.07
C ASN A 80 -11.88 -0.17 0.37
N GLU A 81 -12.41 -1.15 1.10
CA GLU A 81 -13.85 -1.23 1.41
C GLU A 81 -14.43 0.00 2.13
N ASN A 82 -13.60 0.81 2.80
CA ASN A 82 -14.05 1.89 3.68
C ASN A 82 -13.62 3.29 3.23
N ILE A 83 -12.47 3.41 2.56
CA ILE A 83 -11.83 4.69 2.24
C ILE A 83 -11.25 4.72 0.82
N ILE A 84 -11.18 5.93 0.26
CA ILE A 84 -10.47 6.26 -0.98
C ILE A 84 -9.42 7.32 -0.62
N VAL A 85 -8.16 7.05 -0.94
CA VAL A 85 -7.03 7.94 -0.67
C VAL A 85 -6.42 8.37 -1.99
N LYS A 86 -6.28 9.68 -2.19
CA LYS A 86 -5.55 10.25 -3.34
C LYS A 86 -4.28 10.90 -2.81
N PHE A 87 -3.13 10.55 -3.38
CA PHE A 87 -1.86 11.13 -2.99
C PHE A 87 -0.98 11.46 -4.19
N ASN A 88 -0.12 12.45 -4.01
CA ASN A 88 0.87 12.88 -4.98
C ASN A 88 2.12 12.02 -4.86
N SER A 89 2.53 11.40 -5.97
CA SER A 89 3.77 10.61 -6.04
C SER A 89 5.02 11.43 -5.70
N ARG A 90 4.97 12.76 -5.88
CA ARG A 90 6.02 13.68 -5.46
C ARG A 90 5.88 13.96 -3.96
N GLY A 91 6.72 13.28 -3.18
CA GLY A 91 6.77 13.44 -1.72
C GLY A 91 5.69 12.69 -0.96
N ALA A 92 4.93 11.80 -1.62
CA ALA A 92 3.88 10.98 -1.03
C ALA A 92 2.84 11.80 -0.23
N VAL A 93 2.56 13.03 -0.66
CA VAL A 93 1.65 13.93 0.03
C VAL A 93 0.22 13.46 -0.18
N ILE A 94 -0.54 13.26 0.89
CA ILE A 94 -1.96 12.91 0.81
C ILE A 94 -2.75 14.16 0.45
N ASN A 95 -3.51 14.08 -0.64
CA ASN A 95 -4.31 15.18 -1.15
C ASN A 95 -5.78 15.09 -0.74
N SER A 96 -6.33 13.88 -0.60
CA SER A 96 -7.73 13.65 -0.24
C SER A 96 -7.93 12.29 0.42
N ILE A 97 -8.84 12.23 1.39
CA ILE A 97 -9.25 11.01 2.08
C ILE A 97 -10.78 11.01 2.17
N GLU A 98 -11.41 10.27 1.27
CA GLU A 98 -12.86 10.14 1.17
C GLU A 98 -13.35 8.88 1.90
N LEU A 99 -14.42 9.03 2.70
CA LEU A 99 -15.05 7.93 3.43
C LEU A 99 -16.28 7.41 2.66
N LYS A 100 -16.24 6.17 2.20
CA LYS A 100 -17.27 5.60 1.31
C LYS A 100 -18.67 5.56 1.91
N HIS A 101 -18.76 5.31 3.23
CA HIS A 101 -20.02 5.08 3.94
C HIS A 101 -20.57 6.34 4.63
N PHE A 102 -19.94 7.49 4.43
CA PHE A 102 -20.33 8.72 5.11
C PHE A 102 -20.58 9.81 4.10
N ASP A 103 -21.77 10.41 4.20
CA ASP A 103 -22.18 11.51 3.35
C ASP A 103 -22.21 12.81 4.20
N PHE A 104 -21.55 13.84 3.70
CA PHE A 104 -21.53 15.19 4.30
C PHE A 104 -22.80 15.98 3.93
N GLY A 105 -23.51 15.54 2.89
CA GLY A 105 -24.70 16.18 2.34
C GLY A 105 -25.40 15.27 1.33
N PRO A 106 -26.50 15.74 0.70
CA PRO A 106 -27.33 14.90 -0.17
C PRO A 106 -26.61 14.32 -1.40
N GLU A 107 -25.49 14.90 -1.83
CA GLU A 107 -24.70 14.44 -2.98
C GLU A 107 -23.18 14.48 -2.74
N SER A 108 -22.70 14.69 -1.51
CA SER A 108 -21.27 14.83 -1.20
C SER A 108 -20.81 13.83 -0.16
N LYS A 109 -19.81 13.00 -0.48
CA LYS A 109 -19.12 12.16 0.51
C LYS A 109 -18.28 12.97 1.47
N VAL A 110 -18.02 12.42 2.65
CA VAL A 110 -17.11 13.03 3.62
C VAL A 110 -15.67 12.91 3.13
N ASP A 111 -15.02 14.04 2.86
CA ASP A 111 -13.57 14.14 2.64
C ASP A 111 -12.93 14.75 3.89
N LEU A 112 -11.96 14.03 4.48
CA LEU A 112 -11.26 14.45 5.68
C LEU A 112 -10.11 15.42 5.39
N ILE A 113 -9.62 15.46 4.15
CA ILE A 113 -8.54 16.35 3.72
C ILE A 113 -8.94 16.95 2.37
N PRO A 114 -9.82 17.96 2.35
CA PRO A 114 -10.17 18.61 1.10
C PRO A 114 -8.96 19.37 0.56
N GLU A 115 -8.72 19.32 -0.75
CA GLU A 115 -7.55 19.89 -1.44
C GLU A 115 -7.31 21.40 -1.18
N GLN A 116 -8.27 22.09 -0.58
CA GLN A 116 -8.28 23.54 -0.37
C GLN A 116 -8.36 23.97 1.11
N ALA A 117 -8.36 23.03 2.07
CA ALA A 117 -8.34 23.41 3.49
C ALA A 117 -6.91 23.77 3.93
N GLN A 118 -6.59 25.06 3.84
CA GLN A 118 -5.44 25.64 4.51
C GLN A 118 -5.70 25.57 6.04
N ILE A 119 -5.12 24.59 6.73
CA ILE A 119 -5.28 24.38 8.18
C ILE A 119 -4.53 25.45 9.00
N LEU A 120 -3.85 26.38 8.32
CA LEU A 120 -3.16 27.52 8.94
C LEU A 120 -3.96 28.79 8.66
N ASN A 121 -4.87 29.11 9.58
CA ASN A 121 -5.46 30.44 9.69
C ASN A 121 -4.34 31.43 10.05
N THR A 122 -4.22 32.52 9.29
CA THR A 122 -3.34 33.66 9.64
C THR A 122 -4.10 34.69 10.45
#